data_AF-A0AAD0ZGB0-F1
#
_entry.id   AF-A0AAD0ZGB0-F1
#
_cell.length_a   1.000
_cell.length_b   1.000
_cell.length_c   1.000
_cell.angle_alpha   90.00
_cell.angle_beta   90.00
_cell.angle_gamma   90.00
#
_symmetry.space_group_name_H-M   'P 1'
#
loop_
_entity.id
_entity.type
_entity.pdbx_description
1 polymer ?
#
loop_
_entity_poly.entity_id
_entity_poly.type
_entity_poly.pdbx_seq_one_letter_code
_entity_poly.pdbx_strand_id
1 'polypeptide(L)'
;MSIAFWCVFISALLIYVARMPVARAMKEQGGYDNHLPRQQQAQLTGFGARALAAHQNSFEAFMLFAVGVLMAHTTQTQGWLVDGLAIVFVITRVIYLLCYWADLAWQRSLVWFIGLLCSMLLMLSPIFRRLLA
;
A
#
# COMPACT_ATOMS: atom_id res chain seq x y z
N MET A 1 15.48 -11.74 3.67
CA MET A 1 15.32 -11.03 2.37
C MET A 1 14.34 -11.69 1.41
N SER A 2 14.25 -13.03 1.31
CA SER A 2 13.19 -13.66 0.50
C SER A 2 11.79 -13.22 0.95
N ILE A 3 11.59 -13.08 2.27
CA ILE A 3 10.34 -12.58 2.87
C ILE A 3 10.02 -11.16 2.39
N ALA A 4 10.98 -10.21 2.46
CA ALA A 4 10.75 -8.84 2.00
C ALA A 4 10.29 -8.77 0.52
N PHE A 5 10.80 -9.63 -0.36
CA PHE A 5 10.33 -9.68 -1.75
C PHE A 5 8.92 -10.25 -1.89
N TRP A 6 8.55 -11.25 -1.09
CA TRP A 6 7.16 -11.69 -1.00
C TRP A 6 6.25 -10.55 -0.53
N CYS A 7 6.69 -9.74 0.45
CA CYS A 7 5.95 -8.57 0.90
C CYS A 7 5.77 -7.52 -0.20
N VAL A 8 6.79 -7.28 -1.05
CA VAL A 8 6.68 -6.43 -2.24
C VAL A 8 5.63 -6.98 -3.19
N PHE A 9 5.69 -8.28 -3.53
CA PHE A 9 4.71 -8.91 -4.41
C PHE A 9 3.28 -8.82 -3.86
N ILE A 10 3.07 -9.15 -2.58
CA ILE A 10 1.76 -9.06 -1.92
C ILE A 10 1.25 -7.62 -1.92
N SER A 11 2.12 -6.65 -1.62
CA SER A 11 1.74 -5.24 -1.63
C SER A 11 1.33 -4.75 -3.02
N ALA A 12 1.98 -5.24 -4.08
CA ALA A 12 1.57 -4.96 -5.45
C ALA A 12 0.19 -5.58 -5.77
N LEU A 13 -0.11 -6.79 -5.29
CA LEU A 13 -1.44 -7.40 -5.42
C LEU A 13 -2.51 -6.59 -4.67
N LEU A 14 -2.21 -6.07 -3.48
CA LEU A 14 -3.14 -5.28 -2.68
C LEU A 14 -3.61 -4.01 -3.39
N ILE A 15 -2.78 -3.40 -4.26
CA ILE A 15 -3.20 -2.27 -5.11
C ILE A 15 -4.41 -2.67 -5.97
N TYR A 16 -4.39 -3.86 -6.57
CA TYR A 16 -5.48 -4.34 -7.42
C TYR A 16 -6.68 -4.81 -6.60
N VAL A 17 -6.45 -5.38 -5.41
CA VAL A 17 -7.53 -5.69 -4.45
C VAL A 17 -8.29 -4.41 -4.07
N ALA A 18 -7.59 -3.31 -3.79
CA ALA A 18 -8.19 -2.01 -3.50
C ALA A 18 -9.07 -1.47 -4.66
N ARG A 19 -8.76 -1.86 -5.90
CA ARG A 19 -9.51 -1.45 -7.11
C ARG A 19 -10.78 -2.24 -7.34
N MET A 20 -10.90 -3.47 -6.84
CA MET A 20 -12.06 -4.34 -7.12
C MET A 20 -13.42 -3.67 -6.83
N PRO A 21 -13.61 -2.95 -5.70
CA PRO A 21 -14.87 -2.29 -5.43
C PRO A 21 -15.14 -1.08 -6.32
N VAL A 22 -14.09 -0.43 -6.86
CA VAL A 22 -14.20 0.68 -7.82
C VAL A 22 -14.85 0.20 -9.11
N ALA A 23 -14.40 -0.94 -9.63
CA ALA A 23 -14.96 -1.52 -10.86
C ALA A 23 -16.45 -1.86 -10.72
N ARG A 24 -16.85 -2.35 -9.54
CA ARG A 24 -18.26 -2.60 -9.22
C ARG A 24 -19.05 -1.30 -9.16
N ALA A 25 -18.55 -0.28 -8.46
CA ALA A 25 -19.23 1.01 -8.34
C ALA A 25 -19.37 1.73 -9.69
N MET A 26 -18.37 1.64 -10.57
CA MET A 26 -18.48 2.15 -11.95
C MET A 26 -19.57 1.41 -12.73
N LYS A 27 -19.66 0.07 -12.61
CA LYS A 27 -20.71 -0.71 -13.27
C LYS A 27 -22.12 -0.31 -12.80
N GLU A 28 -22.28 0.01 -11.51
CA GLU A 28 -23.54 0.45 -10.92
C GLU A 28 -24.00 1.84 -11.44
N GLN A 29 -23.11 2.66 -12.03
CA GLN A 29 -23.43 3.93 -12.67
C GLN A 29 -23.97 3.80 -14.12
N GLY A 30 -24.44 2.62 -14.52
CA GLY A 30 -24.99 2.39 -15.87
C GLY A 30 -24.02 1.72 -16.85
N GLY A 31 -22.92 1.14 -16.36
CA GLY A 31 -21.94 0.40 -17.17
C GLY A 31 -20.54 0.99 -17.09
N TYR A 32 -19.54 0.23 -17.56
CA TYR A 32 -18.15 0.68 -17.60
C TYR A 32 -17.89 1.51 -18.86
N ASP A 33 -17.51 2.77 -18.71
CA ASP A 33 -17.11 3.63 -19.82
C ASP A 33 -15.63 3.36 -20.17
N ASN A 34 -15.40 2.63 -21.26
CA ASN A 34 -14.05 2.37 -21.79
C ASN A 34 -13.42 3.57 -22.49
N HIS A 35 -14.21 4.57 -22.89
CA HIS A 35 -13.69 5.77 -23.54
C HIS A 35 -13.12 6.75 -22.51
N LEU A 36 -13.82 6.96 -21.38
CA LEU A 36 -13.42 7.94 -20.36
C LEU A 36 -13.44 7.37 -18.92
N PRO A 37 -12.76 6.24 -18.65
CA PRO A 37 -12.88 5.52 -17.37
C PRO A 37 -12.43 6.34 -16.15
N ARG A 38 -11.46 7.26 -16.33
CA ARG A 38 -10.99 8.14 -15.26
C ARG A 38 -12.00 9.24 -14.91
N GLN A 39 -12.73 9.75 -15.90
CA GLN A 39 -13.79 10.73 -15.64
C GLN A 39 -14.95 10.07 -14.90
N GLN A 40 -15.33 8.86 -15.31
CA GLN A 40 -16.32 8.06 -14.58
C GLN A 40 -15.90 7.80 -13.12
N GLN A 41 -14.62 7.43 -12.90
CA GLN A 41 -14.09 7.27 -11.54
C GLN A 41 -14.21 8.53 -10.69
N ALA A 42 -13.95 9.71 -11.27
CA ALA A 42 -14.06 10.99 -10.57
C ALA A 42 -15.50 11.34 -10.14
N GLN A 43 -16.51 10.74 -10.78
CA GLN A 43 -17.91 10.91 -10.43
C GLN A 43 -18.40 9.93 -9.35
N LEU A 44 -17.56 8.97 -8.92
CA LEU A 44 -17.91 8.06 -7.85
C LEU A 44 -18.12 8.82 -6.54
N THR A 45 -19.12 8.40 -5.77
CA THR A 45 -19.43 8.95 -4.44
C THR A 45 -19.50 7.82 -3.40
N GLY A 46 -19.58 8.19 -2.12
CA GLY A 46 -19.72 7.23 -1.01
C GLY A 46 -18.63 6.15 -1.01
N PHE A 47 -19.05 4.89 -0.96
CA PHE A 47 -18.14 3.74 -0.92
C PHE A 47 -17.23 3.64 -2.16
N GLY A 48 -17.75 3.94 -3.37
CA GLY A 48 -16.96 3.89 -4.60
C GLY A 48 -15.82 4.92 -4.60
N ALA A 49 -16.11 6.14 -4.16
CA ALA A 49 -15.10 7.19 -3.99
C ALA A 49 -14.03 6.78 -2.97
N ARG A 50 -14.45 6.18 -1.85
CA ARG A 50 -13.54 5.67 -0.82
C ARG A 50 -12.63 4.57 -1.34
N ALA A 51 -13.17 3.61 -2.10
CA ALA A 51 -12.37 2.56 -2.72
C ALA A 51 -11.36 3.11 -3.74
N LEU A 52 -11.76 4.12 -4.54
CA LEU A 52 -10.86 4.77 -5.49
C LEU A 52 -9.69 5.45 -4.79
N ALA A 53 -9.98 6.20 -3.72
CA ALA A 53 -8.95 6.88 -2.95
C ALA A 53 -8.03 5.88 -2.21
N ALA A 54 -8.56 4.76 -1.72
CA ALA A 54 -7.75 3.67 -1.16
C ALA A 54 -6.80 3.04 -2.21
N HIS A 55 -7.28 2.85 -3.44
CA HIS A 55 -6.48 2.35 -4.56
C HIS A 55 -5.35 3.31 -4.93
N GLN A 56 -5.64 4.61 -5.03
CA GLN A 56 -4.63 5.65 -5.31
C GLN A 56 -3.57 5.71 -4.21
N ASN A 57 -3.99 5.74 -2.94
CA ASN A 57 -3.05 5.75 -1.82
C ASN A 57 -2.19 4.49 -1.75
N SER A 58 -2.70 3.34 -2.21
CA SER A 58 -1.92 2.10 -2.27
C SER A 58 -0.75 2.20 -3.24
N PHE A 59 -0.89 2.90 -4.37
CA PHE A 59 0.24 3.20 -5.26
C PHE A 59 1.27 4.11 -4.61
N GLU A 60 0.83 5.19 -3.94
CA GLU A 60 1.70 6.12 -3.23
C GLU A 60 2.56 5.42 -2.17
N ALA A 61 1.91 4.61 -1.33
CA ALA A 61 2.59 3.86 -0.27
C ALA A 61 3.52 2.79 -0.85
N PHE A 62 3.11 2.10 -1.92
CA PHE A 62 3.90 1.05 -2.55
C PHE A 62 5.22 1.57 -3.12
N MET A 63 5.24 2.75 -3.75
CA MET A 63 6.47 3.31 -4.33
C MET A 63 7.57 3.49 -3.26
N LEU A 64 7.24 4.15 -2.14
CA LEU A 64 8.20 4.37 -1.06
C LEU A 64 8.65 3.05 -0.42
N PHE A 65 7.72 2.12 -0.21
CA PHE A 65 8.02 0.81 0.36
C PHE A 65 8.96 -0.01 -0.54
N ALA A 66 8.63 -0.12 -1.83
CA ALA A 66 9.42 -0.89 -2.79
C ALA A 66 10.84 -0.32 -2.92
N VAL A 67 10.98 1.02 -2.96
CA VAL A 67 12.29 1.68 -2.96
C VAL A 67 13.07 1.34 -1.67
N GLY A 68 12.44 1.38 -0.50
CA GLY A 68 13.08 1.02 0.77
C GLY A 68 13.59 -0.44 0.79
N VAL A 69 12.78 -1.39 0.32
CA VAL A 69 13.17 -2.81 0.23
C VAL A 69 14.32 -3.00 -0.77
N LEU A 70 14.24 -2.37 -1.95
CA LEU A 70 15.29 -2.46 -2.97
C LEU A 70 16.59 -1.81 -2.50
N MET A 71 16.51 -0.69 -1.77
CA MET A 71 17.67 -0.03 -1.18
C MET A 71 18.36 -0.94 -0.17
N ALA A 72 17.62 -1.52 0.78
CA ALA A 72 18.15 -2.49 1.72
C ALA A 72 18.81 -3.69 1.02
N HIS A 73 18.18 -4.21 -0.04
CA HIS A 73 18.72 -5.33 -0.82
C HIS A 73 20.03 -4.97 -1.55
N THR A 74 20.05 -3.86 -2.27
CA THR A 74 21.22 -3.40 -3.06
C THR A 74 22.43 -3.07 -2.18
N THR A 75 22.21 -2.58 -0.96
CA THR A 75 23.28 -2.35 0.02
C THR A 75 23.67 -3.58 0.82
N GLN A 76 23.10 -4.76 0.51
CA GLN A 76 23.30 -6.00 1.24
C GLN A 76 22.98 -5.87 2.74
N THR A 77 21.98 -5.05 3.07
CA THR A 77 21.44 -4.91 4.43
C THR A 77 20.38 -5.97 4.63
N GLN A 78 20.68 -6.96 5.45
CA GLN A 78 19.81 -8.10 5.70
C GLN A 78 19.62 -8.30 7.20
N GLY A 79 18.49 -8.90 7.61
CA GLY A 79 18.24 -9.24 9.00
C GLY A 79 16.76 -9.22 9.35
N TRP A 80 16.47 -9.65 10.58
CA TRP A 80 15.12 -9.73 11.14
C TRP A 80 14.38 -8.39 11.13
N LEU A 81 15.09 -7.27 11.26
CA LEU A 81 14.48 -5.94 11.25
C LEU A 81 13.88 -5.62 9.88
N VAL A 82 14.62 -5.86 8.78
CA VAL A 82 14.15 -5.58 7.41
C VAL A 82 12.95 -6.47 7.08
N ASP A 83 13.03 -7.77 7.37
CA ASP A 83 11.92 -8.69 7.13
C ASP A 83 10.71 -8.33 8.02
N GLY A 84 10.92 -7.94 9.28
CA GLY A 84 9.87 -7.47 10.19
C GLY A 84 9.18 -6.18 9.74
N LEU A 85 9.95 -5.17 9.32
CA LEU A 85 9.40 -3.92 8.77
C LEU A 85 8.56 -4.18 7.51
N ALA A 86 8.99 -5.10 6.65
CA ALA A 86 8.25 -5.48 5.45
C ALA A 86 6.94 -6.21 5.77
N ILE A 87 6.94 -7.11 6.75
CA ILE A 87 5.72 -7.79 7.22
C ILE A 87 4.74 -6.78 7.83
N VAL A 88 5.22 -5.92 8.73
CA VAL A 88 4.39 -4.88 9.37
C VAL A 88 3.79 -3.96 8.32
N PHE A 89 4.56 -3.54 7.31
CA PHE A 89 4.03 -2.75 6.20
C PHE A 89 2.84 -3.45 5.54
N VAL A 90 2.96 -4.71 5.12
CA VAL A 90 1.88 -5.47 4.48
C VAL A 90 0.64 -5.53 5.38
N ILE A 91 0.81 -5.84 6.67
CA ILE A 91 -0.30 -5.88 7.64
C ILE A 91 -1.00 -4.51 7.71
N THR A 92 -0.22 -3.42 7.79
CA THR A 92 -0.81 -2.06 7.82
C THR A 92 -1.59 -1.76 6.55
N ARG A 93 -1.20 -2.30 5.38
CA ARG A 93 -1.93 -2.09 4.12
C ARG A 93 -3.25 -2.84 4.11
N VAL A 94 -3.27 -4.08 4.58
CA VAL A 94 -4.53 -4.84 4.72
C VAL A 94 -5.49 -4.09 5.65
N ILE A 95 -5.02 -3.67 6.84
CA ILE A 95 -5.85 -2.94 7.81
C ILE A 95 -6.29 -1.59 7.23
N TYR A 96 -5.40 -0.86 6.54
CA TYR A 96 -5.74 0.42 5.92
C TYR A 96 -6.88 0.30 4.91
N LEU A 97 -6.86 -0.72 4.05
CA LEU A 97 -7.95 -0.96 3.09
C LEU A 97 -9.28 -1.23 3.81
N LEU A 98 -9.27 -2.07 4.84
CA LEU A 98 -10.45 -2.37 5.65
C LEU A 98 -11.00 -1.11 6.34
N CYS A 99 -10.13 -0.30 6.95
CA CYS A 99 -10.52 0.97 7.56
C CYS A 99 -11.10 1.95 6.54
N TYR A 100 -10.53 2.01 5.33
CA TYR A 100 -11.03 2.88 4.28
C TYR A 100 -12.43 2.48 3.82
N TRP A 101 -12.65 1.18 3.62
CA TRP A 101 -13.95 0.63 3.22
C TRP A 101 -15.02 0.84 4.30
N ALA A 102 -14.65 0.67 5.58
CA ALA A 102 -15.52 0.85 6.74
C ALA A 102 -15.67 2.32 7.21
N ASP A 103 -15.05 3.28 6.53
CA ASP A 103 -15.09 4.72 6.86
C ASP A 103 -14.53 5.08 8.26
N LEU A 104 -13.52 4.32 8.72
CA LEU A 104 -12.86 4.48 10.01
C LEU A 104 -11.70 5.49 9.93
N ALA A 105 -12.03 6.78 10.00
CA ALA A 105 -11.13 7.87 9.62
C ALA A 105 -9.83 7.98 10.46
N TRP A 106 -9.91 7.92 11.80
CA TRP A 106 -8.72 8.12 12.64
C TRP A 106 -7.81 6.88 12.65
N GLN A 107 -8.41 5.68 12.66
CA GLN A 107 -7.71 4.40 12.58
C GLN A 107 -6.92 4.32 11.26
N ARG A 108 -7.56 4.75 10.16
CA ARG A 108 -6.92 4.85 8.85
C ARG A 108 -5.66 5.71 8.89
N SER A 109 -5.72 6.89 9.51
CA SER A 109 -4.56 7.79 9.62
C SER A 109 -3.44 7.18 10.46
N LEU A 110 -3.78 6.51 11.57
CA LEU A 110 -2.80 5.83 12.41
C LEU A 110 -2.06 4.73 11.65
N VAL A 111 -2.79 3.82 10.99
CA VAL A 111 -2.17 2.70 10.27
C VAL A 111 -1.43 3.16 9.01
N TRP A 112 -1.85 4.28 8.41
CA TRP A 112 -1.09 4.95 7.35
C TRP A 112 0.26 5.46 7.86
N PHE A 113 0.27 6.13 9.02
CA PHE A 113 1.50 6.64 9.62
C PHE A 113 2.49 5.52 9.96
N ILE A 114 2.00 4.41 10.51
CA ILE A 114 2.83 3.22 10.79
C ILE A 114 3.43 2.67 9.49
N GLY A 115 2.62 2.54 8.43
CA GLY A 115 3.10 2.08 7.12
C GLY A 115 4.16 3.01 6.52
N LEU A 116 3.96 4.33 6.62
CA LEU A 116 4.95 5.33 6.20
C LEU A 116 6.27 5.16 6.97
N LEU A 117 6.19 5.01 8.29
CA LEU A 117 7.37 4.83 9.13
C LEU A 117 8.13 3.55 8.75
N CYS A 118 7.45 2.44 8.46
CA CYS A 118 8.09 1.22 7.96
C CYS A 118 8.88 1.47 6.68
N SER A 119 8.29 2.15 5.69
CA SER A 119 8.97 2.48 4.43
C SER A 119 10.19 3.37 4.65
N MET A 120 10.09 4.38 5.53
CA MET A 120 11.20 5.27 5.86
C MET A 120 12.33 4.54 6.58
N LEU A 121 12.00 3.68 7.54
CA LEU A 121 12.99 2.88 8.26
C LEU A 121 13.67 1.86 7.34
N LEU A 122 12.96 1.25 6.39
CA LEU A 122 13.58 0.40 5.37
C LEU A 122 14.58 1.17 4.51
N MET A 123 14.23 2.39 4.11
CA MET A 123 15.13 3.27 3.36
C MET A 123 16.37 3.69 4.17
N LEU A 124 16.22 3.91 5.48
CA LEU A 124 17.34 4.25 6.36
C LEU A 124 18.12 3.03 6.87
N SER A 125 17.59 1.81 6.70
CA SER A 125 18.22 0.58 7.19
C SER A 125 19.69 0.40 6.80
N PRO A 126 20.18 0.83 5.61
CA PRO A 126 21.59 0.71 5.26
C PRO A 126 22.53 1.50 6.18
N ILE A 127 22.07 2.60 6.78
CA ILE A 127 22.86 3.40 7.72
C ILE A 127 23.16 2.58 8.98
N PHE A 128 22.18 1.80 9.43
CA PHE A 128 22.28 0.98 10.64
C PHE A 128 22.90 -0.40 10.39
N ARG A 129 23.40 -0.67 9.17
CA ARG A 129 23.97 -1.97 8.78
C ARG A 129 25.05 -2.45 9.76
N ARG A 130 25.84 -1.55 10.35
CA ARG A 130 26.88 -1.89 11.35
C ARG A 130 26.32 -2.30 12.72
N LEU A 131 25.09 -1.89 13.05
CA LEU A 131 24.41 -2.24 14.31
C LEU A 131 23.53 -3.50 14.17
N LEU A 132 23.28 -3.94 12.93
CA LEU A 132 22.42 -5.07 12.59
C LEU A 132 23.21 -6.31 12.14
N ALA A 133 24.55 -6.24 12.15
CA ALA A 133 25.47 -7.32 11.79
C ALA A 133 25.89 -8.12 13.02
#